data_AF-A0A2E2Y152-F1
#
_entry.id   AF-A0A2E2Y152-F1
#
_cell.length_a   1.000
_cell.length_b   1.000
_cell.length_c   1.000
_cell.angle_alpha   90.00
_cell.angle_beta   90.00
_cell.angle_gamma   90.00
#
_symmetry.space_group_name_H-M   'P 1'
#
loop_
_entity.id
_entity.type
_entity.pdbx_description
1 polymer ?
#
loop_
_entity_poly.entity_id
_entity_poly.type
_entity_poly.pdbx_seq_one_letter_code
_entity_poly.pdbx_strand_id
1 'polypeptide(L)' 'MLQVRIAVDLSSLHQPLRKSLEIASELGAEAVQLDARGEIFPGRLSQTGIRHLRRLLDDLNLRVAALCFRTRRGY' A
#
# COMPACT_ATOMS: atom_id res chain seq x y z
N MET A 1 -18.44 -8.58 -18.94
CA MET A 1 -18.11 -9.34 -17.72
C MET A 1 -17.62 -8.35 -16.66
N LEU A 2 -17.95 -8.56 -15.39
CA LEU A 2 -17.49 -7.68 -14.30
C LEU A 2 -16.00 -7.97 -14.05
N GLN A 3 -15.13 -6.98 -14.19
CA GLN A 3 -13.70 -7.14 -13.87
C GLN A 3 -13.47 -6.72 -12.42
N VAL A 4 -13.20 -7.70 -11.55
CA VAL A 4 -12.91 -7.47 -10.13
C VAL A 4 -11.40 -7.35 -9.98
N ARG A 5 -10.93 -6.21 -9.49
CA ARG A 5 -9.51 -6.00 -9.16
C ARG A 5 -9.25 -6.49 -7.75
N ILE A 6 -8.26 -7.37 -7.60
CA ILE A 6 -7.88 -7.91 -6.29
C ILE A 6 -6.89 -6.97 -5.61
N ALA A 7 -7.15 -6.69 -4.34
CA ALA A 7 -6.30 -5.88 -3.49
C ALA A 7 -5.72 -6.69 -2.32
N VAL A 8 -4.46 -6.42 -1.96
CA VAL A 8 -3.79 -7.04 -0.81
C VAL A 8 -3.58 -6.01 0.31
N ASP A 9 -3.92 -6.39 1.55
CA ASP A 9 -3.56 -5.63 2.74
C ASP A 9 -2.07 -5.79 3.06
N LEU A 10 -1.26 -4.76 2.84
CA LEU A 10 0.20 -4.87 3.06
C LEU A 10 0.56 -5.15 4.51
N SER A 11 -0.27 -4.74 5.47
CA SER A 11 0.02 -4.99 6.89
C SER A 11 -0.06 -6.47 7.26
N SER A 12 -0.79 -7.30 6.51
CA SER A 12 -0.90 -8.74 6.78
C SER A 12 0.33 -9.53 6.31
N LEU A 13 1.15 -8.95 5.44
CA LEU A 13 2.38 -9.59 4.94
C LEU A 13 3.53 -9.54 5.96
N HIS A 14 3.43 -8.66 6.96
CA HIS A 14 4.45 -8.49 8.00
C HIS A 14 5.88 -8.26 7.44
N GLN A 15 5.98 -7.61 6.27
CA GLN A 15 7.25 -7.22 5.65
C GLN A 15 7.37 -5.69 5.58
N PRO A 16 8.60 -5.15 5.44
CA PRO A 16 8.81 -3.74 5.14
C PRO A 16 8.06 -3.29 3.88
N LEU A 17 7.68 -2.01 3.78
CA LEU A 17 6.79 -1.50 2.72
C LEU A 17 7.20 -1.92 1.31
N ARG A 18 8.48 -1.70 0.96
CA ARG A 18 9.00 -2.05 -0.38
C ARG A 18 8.81 -3.52 -0.69
N LYS A 19 9.20 -4.40 0.24
CA LYS A 19 9.08 -5.85 0.07
C LYS A 19 7.62 -6.31 0.05
N SER A 20 6.76 -5.69 0.86
CA SER A 20 5.31 -5.94 0.84
C SER A 20 4.68 -5.58 -0.52
N LEU A 21 5.13 -4.50 -1.16
CA LEU A 21 4.68 -4.12 -2.50
C LEU A 21 5.19 -5.12 -3.57
N GLU A 22 6.46 -5.51 -3.50
CA GLU A 22 7.04 -6.51 -4.41
C GLU A 22 6.26 -7.84 -4.32
N ILE A 23 6.00 -8.33 -3.09
CA ILE A 23 5.19 -9.53 -2.87
C ILE A 23 3.76 -9.37 -3.40
N ALA A 24 3.11 -8.22 -3.19
CA ALA A 24 1.75 -7.99 -3.70
C ALA A 24 1.71 -8.04 -5.25
N SER A 25 2.74 -7.49 -5.91
CA SER A 25 2.89 -7.59 -7.36
C SER A 25 3.14 -9.03 -7.82
N GLU A 26 4.00 -9.78 -7.12
CA GLU A 26 4.29 -11.18 -7.43
C GLU A 26 3.07 -12.09 -7.24
N LEU A 27 2.18 -11.76 -6.30
CA LEU A 27 0.90 -12.44 -6.10
C LEU A 27 -0.14 -12.11 -7.19
N GLY A 28 0.18 -11.21 -8.13
CA GLY A 28 -0.73 -10.80 -9.19
C GLY A 28 -1.83 -9.84 -8.73
N ALA A 29 -1.66 -9.16 -7.60
CA ALA A 29 -2.60 -8.14 -7.17
C ALA A 29 -2.53 -6.92 -8.09
N GLU A 30 -3.67 -6.29 -8.35
CA GLU A 30 -3.74 -5.04 -9.12
C GLU A 30 -3.78 -3.82 -8.20
N ALA A 31 -4.04 -4.05 -6.91
CA ALA A 31 -4.11 -2.99 -5.92
C ALA A 31 -3.63 -3.41 -4.53
N VAL A 32 -3.43 -2.43 -3.67
CA VAL A 32 -2.98 -2.61 -2.29
C VAL A 32 -3.76 -1.71 -1.33
N GLN A 33 -3.90 -2.18 -0.11
CA GLN A 33 -4.33 -1.38 1.03
C GLN A 33 -3.11 -1.02 1.87
N LEU A 34 -3.02 0.26 2.23
CA LEU A 34 -1.93 0.83 3.03
C LEU A 34 -2.43 1.16 4.44
N ASP A 35 -1.56 1.02 5.44
CA ASP A 35 -1.84 1.48 6.81
C ASP A 35 -1.17 2.84 7.06
N ALA A 36 -1.99 3.87 7.26
CA ALA A 36 -1.60 5.26 7.46
C ALA A 36 -0.88 5.52 8.80
N ARG A 37 -0.77 4.51 9.67
CA ARG A 37 0.02 4.57 10.90
C ARG A 37 1.43 4.00 10.75
N GLY A 38 1.61 3.08 9.80
CA GLY A 38 2.86 2.35 9.62
C GLY A 38 3.93 3.16 8.90
N GLU A 39 4.63 2.51 7.98
CA GLU A 39 5.69 3.13 7.18
C GLU A 39 5.18 4.26 6.27
N ILE A 40 3.89 4.25 5.94
CA ILE A 40 3.23 5.34 5.22
C ILE A 40 2.49 6.19 6.25
N PHE A 41 3.17 7.18 6.80
CA PHE A 41 2.53 8.19 7.65
C PHE A 41 2.32 9.47 6.83
N PRO A 42 1.08 9.81 6.43
CA PRO A 42 0.82 10.94 5.53
C PRO A 42 1.39 12.27 6.02
N GLY A 43 1.35 12.53 7.32
CA GLY A 43 1.89 13.77 7.92
C GLY A 43 3.42 13.89 7.90
N ARG A 44 4.15 12.84 7.51
CA ARG A 44 5.63 12.82 7.38
C ARG A 44 6.08 12.66 5.93
N LEU A 45 5.17 12.44 5.00
CA LEU A 45 5.50 12.30 3.58
C LEU A 45 5.66 13.68 2.96
N SER A 46 6.91 14.02 2.59
CA SER A 46 7.18 15.18 1.75
C SER A 46 6.58 14.99 0.35
N GLN A 47 6.46 16.07 -0.42
CA GLN A 47 6.07 15.97 -1.83
C GLN A 47 6.98 15.04 -2.64
N THR A 48 8.29 15.05 -2.34
CA THR A 48 9.25 14.12 -2.95
C THR A 48 8.97 12.67 -2.54
N GLY A 49 8.69 12.41 -1.26
CA GLY A 49 8.30 11.09 -0.77
C GLY A 49 7.04 10.56 -1.44
N ILE A 50 6.02 11.40 -1.63
CA ILE A 50 4.80 11.02 -2.36
C ILE A 50 5.11 10.69 -3.82
N ARG A 51 5.97 11.48 -4.49
CA ARG A 51 6.38 11.20 -5.87
C ARG A 51 7.13 9.87 -5.98
N HIS A 52 8.06 9.60 -5.06
CA HIS A 52 8.78 8.33 -5.00
C HIS A 52 7.84 7.14 -4.76
N LEU A 53 6.87 7.27 -3.85
CA LEU A 53 5.88 6.23 -3.59
C LEU A 53 5.01 5.95 -4.83
N ARG A 54 4.53 7.00 -5.51
CA ARG A 54 3.78 6.84 -6.76
C ARG A 54 4.60 6.12 -7.82
N ARG A 55 5.86 6.51 -7.98
CA ARG A 55 6.76 5.85 -8.93
C ARG A 55 6.94 4.37 -8.62
N LEU A 56 7.14 4.03 -7.34
CA LEU A 56 7.29 2.64 -6.91
C LEU A 56 6.04 1.80 -7.19
N LEU A 57 4.84 2.36 -6.95
CA LEU A 57 3.58 1.71 -7.25
C LEU A 57 3.40 1.50 -8.75
N ASP A 58 3.72 2.51 -9.56
CA ASP A 58 3.65 2.42 -11.03
C ASP A 58 4.63 1.38 -11.58
N ASP A 59 5.86 1.32 -11.07
CA ASP A 59 6.88 0.34 -11.47
C ASP A 59 6.45 -1.11 -11.16
N LEU A 60 5.58 -1.31 -10.16
CA LEU A 60 5.03 -2.61 -9.76
C LEU A 60 3.61 -2.87 -10.31
N ASN A 61 3.08 -1.99 -11.17
CA ASN A 61 1.70 -2.05 -11.66
C ASN A 61 0.62 -2.13 -10.56
N LEU A 62 0.88 -1.53 -9.39
CA LEU A 62 -0.02 -1.52 -8.26
C LEU A 62 -0.78 -0.20 -8.15
N ARG A 63 -2.05 -0.26 -7.73
CA ARG A 63 -2.86 0.91 -7.35
C ARG A 63 -3.14 0.90 -5.85
N VAL A 64 -3.31 2.08 -5.24
CA VAL A 64 -3.82 2.15 -3.87
C VAL A 64 -5.35 2.05 -3.93
N ALA A 65 -5.92 0.98 -3.38
CA ALA A 65 -7.37 0.80 -3.28
C ALA A 65 -7.94 1.40 -2.00
N ALA A 66 -7.20 1.33 -0.89
CA ALA A 66 -7.67 1.78 0.41
C ALA A 66 -6.52 2.26 1.30
N LEU A 67 -6.86 3.16 2.23
CA LEU A 67 -6.03 3.56 3.35
C LEU A 67 -6.77 3.20 4.64
N CYS A 68 -6.13 2.43 5.50
CA CYS A 68 -6.61 2.09 6.83
C CYS A 68 -5.81 2.86 7.88
N PHE A 69 -6.41 3.13 9.04
CA PHE A 69 -5.69 3.63 10.21
C PHE A 69 -6.09 2.80 11.43
N ARG A 70 -5.34 1.72 11.70
CA ARG A 70 -5.69 0.77 12.76
C ARG A 70 -5.36 1.34 14.13
N THR A 71 -6.38 1.77 14.88
CA THR A 71 -6.18 2.31 16.23
C THR A 71 -5.81 1.22 17.25
N ARG A 72 -4.78 1.45 18.09
CA ARG A 72 -4.37 0.50 19.15
C ARG A 72 -5.32 0.53 20.33
N ARG A 73 -6.05 1.64 20.50
CA ARG A 73 -7.06 1.86 21.52
C ARG A 73 -8.25 2.51 20.81
N GLY A 74 -9.47 2.20 21.27
CA GLY A 74 -10.70 2.82 20.79
C GLY A 74 -10.59 4.34 20.88
N TYR A 75 -11.23 5.02 19.93
CA TYR A 75 -11.40 6.47 19.96
C TYR A 75 -12.60 6.82 20.82
#